data_AF-A0A7W7VCU0-F1
#
_entry.id   AF-A0A7W7VCU0-F1
#
_cell.length_a   1.000
_cell.length_b   1.000
_cell.length_c   1.000
_cell.angle_alpha   90.00
_cell.angle_beta   90.00
_cell.angle_gamma   90.00
#
_symmetry.space_group_name_H-M   'P 1'
#
loop_
_entity.id
_entity.type
_entity.pdbx_description
1 polymer ?
#
loop_
_entity_poly.entity_id
_entity_poly.type
_entity_poly.pdbx_seq_one_letter_code
_entity_poly.pdbx_strand_id
1 'polypeptide(L)'
;MNPADEVWTQVVTPLENLRADAEQNPGTPWQTRRDILYPELTSLADGAVADRLVSWLDGLPDDERIALLVSDDLRTQAHQVVSSVLPEQTADTGAAVEYDNDAWFAFLAENGVRWDGTEESWSGFRDWFLYCATEGGFAIPAGLLFDYLEPRSAAERVTLFSEYGVTIAVPEHLTAAALDPASQRLMANLLAENPEFAEIPEARRVELLLTLDQGEQLT
;
A
#
# COMPACT_ATOMS: atom_id res chain seq x y z
N MET A 1 2.40 -17.21 -15.45
CA MET A 1 1.51 -17.65 -14.36
C MET A 1 2.36 -17.64 -13.12
N ASN A 2 1.96 -16.88 -12.11
CA ASN A 2 2.70 -16.76 -10.85
C ASN A 2 2.64 -18.11 -10.13
N PRO A 3 3.74 -18.76 -9.74
CA PRO A 3 3.71 -20.02 -8.99
C PRO A 3 2.90 -19.94 -7.68
N ALA A 4 2.75 -18.75 -7.08
CA ALA A 4 1.84 -18.49 -5.98
C ALA A 4 0.38 -18.64 -6.41
N ASP A 5 0.01 -18.17 -7.61
CA ASP A 5 -1.33 -18.40 -8.17
C ASP A 5 -1.54 -19.88 -8.49
N GLU A 6 -0.51 -20.58 -8.96
CA GLU A 6 -0.57 -22.01 -9.25
C GLU A 6 -0.82 -22.84 -7.98
N VAL A 7 -0.05 -22.60 -6.93
CA VAL A 7 -0.24 -23.26 -5.62
C VAL A 7 -1.55 -22.82 -4.96
N TRP A 8 -1.94 -21.56 -5.10
CA TRP A 8 -3.21 -21.07 -4.57
C TRP A 8 -4.41 -21.79 -5.18
N THR A 9 -4.38 -22.10 -6.48
CA THR A 9 -5.48 -22.87 -7.11
C THR A 9 -5.62 -24.28 -6.53
N GLN A 10 -4.55 -24.86 -5.99
CA GLN A 10 -4.56 -26.17 -5.34
C GLN A 10 -5.06 -26.09 -3.88
N VAL A 11 -4.77 -24.98 -3.20
CA VAL A 11 -5.11 -24.76 -1.78
C VAL A 11 -6.52 -24.22 -1.58
N VAL A 12 -7.05 -23.43 -2.53
CA VAL A 12 -8.34 -22.75 -2.35
C VAL A 12 -9.51 -23.71 -2.16
N THR A 13 -9.51 -24.85 -2.88
CA THR A 13 -10.62 -25.81 -2.80
C THR A 13 -10.73 -26.48 -1.42
N PRO A 14 -9.63 -27.02 -0.83
CA PRO A 14 -9.63 -27.49 0.55
C PRO A 14 -10.10 -26.45 1.58
N LEU A 15 -9.75 -25.18 1.39
CA LEU A 15 -10.17 -24.09 2.29
C LEU A 15 -11.66 -23.77 2.18
N GLU A 16 -12.23 -23.78 0.97
CA GLU A 16 -13.68 -23.61 0.78
C GLU A 16 -14.46 -24.80 1.35
N ASN A 17 -13.94 -26.02 1.23
CA ASN A 17 -14.52 -27.21 1.87
C ASN A 17 -14.50 -27.08 3.41
N LEU A 18 -13.39 -26.59 3.96
CA LEU A 18 -13.23 -26.33 5.39
C LEU A 18 -14.24 -25.27 5.88
N ARG A 19 -14.41 -24.17 5.14
CA ARG A 19 -15.41 -23.14 5.42
C ARG A 19 -16.81 -23.71 5.40
N ALA A 20 -17.17 -24.45 4.34
CA ALA A 20 -18.49 -25.06 4.21
C ALA A 20 -18.79 -26.03 5.36
N ASP A 21 -17.81 -26.81 5.83
CA ASP A 21 -17.95 -27.64 7.03
C ASP A 21 -18.11 -26.81 8.31
N ALA A 22 -17.37 -25.71 8.46
CA ALA A 22 -17.50 -24.83 9.61
C ALA A 22 -18.90 -24.19 9.71
N GLU A 23 -19.48 -23.82 8.56
CA GLU A 23 -20.84 -23.28 8.46
C GLU A 23 -21.92 -24.35 8.76
N GLN A 24 -21.75 -25.57 8.21
CA GLN A 24 -22.75 -26.64 8.33
C GLN A 24 -22.69 -27.37 9.68
N ASN A 25 -21.49 -27.50 10.25
CA ASN A 25 -21.21 -28.29 11.44
C ASN A 25 -20.42 -27.49 12.49
N PRO A 26 -20.94 -26.36 13.03
CA PRO A 26 -20.17 -25.46 13.89
C PRO A 26 -19.62 -26.13 15.16
N GLY A 27 -20.27 -27.20 15.65
CA GLY A 27 -19.82 -27.96 16.82
C GLY A 27 -18.65 -28.92 16.58
N THR A 28 -18.18 -29.10 15.35
CA THR A 28 -17.01 -29.94 15.07
C THR A 28 -15.76 -29.29 15.69
N PRO A 29 -14.96 -30.02 16.48
CA PRO A 29 -13.70 -29.49 17.02
C PRO A 29 -12.70 -29.18 15.90
N TRP A 30 -11.87 -28.15 16.11
CA TRP A 30 -10.81 -27.81 15.17
C TRP A 30 -9.88 -29.00 14.87
N GLN A 31 -9.51 -29.79 15.88
CA GLN A 31 -8.64 -30.96 15.68
C GLN A 31 -9.19 -31.93 14.62
N THR A 32 -10.50 -32.19 14.62
CA THR A 32 -11.15 -33.06 13.62
C THR A 32 -11.04 -32.47 12.21
N ARG A 33 -11.21 -31.14 12.07
CA ARG A 33 -11.08 -30.45 10.78
C ARG A 33 -9.62 -30.44 10.30
N ARG A 34 -8.69 -30.21 11.22
CA ARG A 34 -7.24 -30.25 10.97
C ARG A 34 -6.79 -31.61 10.44
N ASP A 35 -7.28 -32.69 11.04
CA ASP A 35 -6.93 -34.07 10.65
C ASP A 35 -7.44 -34.43 9.25
N ILE A 36 -8.42 -33.68 8.71
CA ILE A 36 -8.92 -33.80 7.33
C ILE A 36 -8.16 -32.86 6.40
N LEU A 37 -8.01 -31.59 6.80
CA LEU A 37 -7.40 -30.54 6.00
C LEU A 37 -5.92 -30.81 5.70
N TYR A 38 -5.13 -31.23 6.70
CA TYR A 38 -3.69 -31.37 6.54
C TYR A 38 -3.28 -32.46 5.52
N PRO A 39 -3.86 -33.67 5.54
CA PRO A 39 -3.64 -34.66 4.47
C PRO A 39 -4.07 -34.18 3.09
N GLU A 40 -5.18 -33.44 3.00
CA GLU A 40 -5.67 -32.92 1.72
C GLU A 40 -4.69 -31.89 1.14
N LEU A 41 -4.26 -30.92 1.94
CA LEU A 41 -3.28 -29.91 1.55
C LEU A 41 -1.92 -30.53 1.15
N THR A 42 -1.40 -31.46 1.94
CA THR A 42 -0.10 -32.13 1.63
C THR A 42 -0.16 -33.04 0.41
N SER A 43 -1.36 -33.47 -0.01
CA SER A 43 -1.54 -34.25 -1.24
C SER A 43 -1.62 -33.39 -2.51
N LEU A 44 -2.00 -32.12 -2.36
CA LEU A 44 -2.28 -31.20 -3.47
C LEU A 44 -1.18 -30.15 -3.67
N ALA A 45 -0.58 -29.68 -2.58
CA ALA A 45 0.42 -28.61 -2.55
C ALA A 45 1.73 -29.06 -1.90
N ASP A 46 2.75 -28.20 -1.97
CA ASP A 46 4.01 -28.41 -1.25
C ASP A 46 3.75 -28.58 0.26
N GLY A 47 4.42 -29.55 0.88
CA GLY A 47 4.29 -29.84 2.30
C GLY A 47 4.57 -28.61 3.18
N ALA A 48 5.48 -27.73 2.78
CA ALA A 48 5.77 -26.49 3.50
C ALA A 48 4.56 -25.54 3.54
N VAL A 49 3.77 -25.48 2.47
CA VAL A 49 2.57 -24.63 2.38
C VAL A 49 1.47 -25.18 3.28
N ALA A 50 1.28 -26.50 3.26
CA ALA A 50 0.34 -27.19 4.15
C ALA A 50 0.71 -26.99 5.63
N ASP A 51 1.99 -27.17 5.98
CA ASP A 51 2.52 -26.95 7.32
C ASP A 51 2.27 -25.53 7.81
N ARG A 52 2.51 -24.53 6.95
CA ARG A 52 2.32 -23.12 7.32
C ARG A 52 0.87 -22.78 7.57
N LEU A 53 -0.03 -23.17 6.66
CA LEU A 53 -1.46 -22.87 6.79
C LEU A 53 -2.05 -23.50 8.04
N VAL A 54 -1.71 -24.76 8.30
CA VAL A 54 -2.20 -25.45 9.49
C VAL A 54 -1.59 -24.86 10.76
N SER A 55 -0.30 -24.52 10.75
CA SER A 55 0.34 -23.84 11.90
C SER A 55 -0.27 -22.48 12.19
N TRP A 56 -0.66 -21.72 11.15
CA TRP A 56 -1.34 -20.44 11.30
C TRP A 56 -2.70 -20.61 11.96
N LEU A 57 -3.52 -21.55 11.47
CA LEU A 57 -4.83 -21.84 12.07
C LEU A 57 -4.69 -22.40 13.50
N ASP A 58 -3.72 -23.28 13.75
CA ASP A 58 -3.42 -23.81 15.08
C ASP A 58 -3.09 -22.70 16.09
N GLY A 59 -2.46 -21.62 15.65
CA GLY A 59 -2.07 -20.48 16.48
C GLY A 59 -3.21 -19.55 16.91
N LEU A 60 -4.39 -19.65 16.28
CA LEU A 60 -5.55 -18.82 16.62
C LEU A 60 -6.30 -19.35 17.85
N PRO A 61 -6.86 -18.48 18.71
CA PRO A 61 -7.84 -18.88 19.71
C PRO A 61 -9.05 -19.58 19.07
N ASP A 62 -9.69 -20.53 19.76
CA ASP A 62 -10.80 -21.33 19.20
C ASP A 62 -11.96 -20.46 18.69
N ASP A 63 -12.36 -19.43 19.45
CA ASP A 63 -13.46 -18.53 19.07
C ASP A 63 -13.10 -17.69 17.83
N GLU A 64 -11.86 -17.18 17.76
CA GLU A 64 -11.36 -16.41 16.62
C GLU A 64 -11.19 -17.29 15.38
N ARG A 65 -10.72 -18.52 15.56
CA ARG A 65 -10.59 -19.50 14.48
C ARG A 65 -11.95 -19.82 13.89
N ILE A 66 -12.95 -20.11 14.71
CA ILE A 66 -14.31 -20.41 14.22
C ILE A 66 -14.89 -19.19 13.51
N ALA A 67 -14.75 -17.98 14.07
CA ALA A 67 -15.21 -16.76 13.44
C ALA A 67 -14.54 -16.51 12.08
N LEU A 68 -13.24 -16.77 11.97
CA LEU A 68 -12.49 -16.68 10.72
C LEU A 68 -12.92 -17.74 9.71
N LEU A 69 -13.11 -18.99 10.14
CA LEU A 69 -13.44 -20.10 9.23
C LEU A 69 -14.77 -19.90 8.49
N VAL A 70 -15.71 -19.14 9.07
CA VAL A 70 -17.00 -18.82 8.44
C VAL A 70 -17.03 -17.45 7.77
N SER A 71 -15.92 -16.70 7.80
CA SER A 71 -15.84 -15.37 7.21
C SER A 71 -15.30 -15.41 5.78
N ASP A 72 -15.59 -14.36 5.03
CA ASP A 72 -14.98 -14.14 3.71
C ASP A 72 -13.48 -13.80 3.81
N ASP A 73 -12.99 -13.44 5.00
CA ASP A 73 -11.59 -13.08 5.24
C ASP A 73 -10.66 -14.30 5.27
N LEU A 74 -11.19 -15.52 5.51
CA LEU A 74 -10.41 -16.75 5.48
C LEU A 74 -9.59 -16.86 4.19
N ARG A 75 -10.24 -16.58 3.06
CA ARG A 75 -9.63 -16.64 1.73
C ARG A 75 -8.48 -15.66 1.61
N THR A 76 -8.70 -14.41 2.00
CA THR A 76 -7.71 -13.33 1.91
C THR A 76 -6.51 -13.62 2.81
N GLN A 77 -6.74 -14.01 4.05
CA GLN A 77 -5.66 -14.28 5.01
C GLN A 77 -4.89 -15.55 4.65
N ALA A 78 -5.58 -16.62 4.22
CA ALA A 78 -4.91 -17.84 3.79
C ALA A 78 -4.06 -17.63 2.53
N HIS A 79 -4.50 -16.78 1.59
CA HIS A 79 -3.70 -16.41 0.43
C HIS A 79 -2.38 -15.75 0.86
N GLN A 80 -2.44 -14.78 1.79
CA GLN A 80 -1.23 -14.15 2.35
C GLN A 80 -0.29 -15.17 2.99
N VAL A 81 -0.83 -16.15 3.71
CA VAL A 81 -0.04 -17.21 4.33
C VAL A 81 0.64 -18.10 3.28
N VAL A 82 -0.06 -18.51 2.22
CA VAL A 82 0.50 -19.30 1.11
C VAL A 82 1.61 -18.52 0.40
N SER A 83 1.34 -17.25 0.09
CA SER A 83 2.32 -16.36 -0.55
C SER A 83 3.59 -16.16 0.28
N SER A 84 3.52 -16.29 1.61
CA SER A 84 4.69 -16.17 2.50
C SER A 84 5.65 -17.36 2.53
N VAL A 85 5.23 -18.53 2.01
CA VAL A 85 5.99 -19.80 2.10
C VAL A 85 6.75 -20.11 0.83
N LEU A 86 6.18 -19.74 -0.30
CA LEU A 86 6.79 -20.03 -1.59
C LEU A 86 8.00 -19.09 -1.78
N PRO A 87 9.19 -19.62 -2.10
CA PRO A 87 10.31 -18.81 -2.52
C PRO A 87 10.00 -18.29 -3.92
N GLU A 88 9.31 -17.17 -3.97
CA GLU A 88 8.87 -16.56 -5.20
C GLU A 88 9.18 -15.08 -5.21
N GLN A 89 9.57 -14.61 -6.39
CA GLN A 89 9.91 -13.24 -6.69
C GLN A 89 8.90 -12.31 -6.04
N THR A 90 9.34 -11.70 -4.94
CA THR A 90 8.46 -11.05 -3.97
C THR A 90 7.87 -9.78 -4.55
N ALA A 91 6.59 -9.85 -4.91
CA ALA A 91 5.68 -8.77 -4.65
C ALA A 91 5.11 -8.96 -3.24
N ASP A 92 5.28 -7.92 -2.41
CA ASP A 92 4.54 -7.58 -1.20
C ASP A 92 5.23 -7.72 0.19
N THR A 93 5.32 -6.56 0.84
CA THR A 93 5.30 -6.27 2.29
C THR A 93 6.38 -6.85 3.22
N GLY A 94 7.45 -6.08 3.43
CA GLY A 94 8.03 -5.91 4.78
C GLY A 94 9.23 -6.77 5.19
N ALA A 95 9.84 -7.53 4.28
CA ALA A 95 11.21 -8.00 4.45
C ALA A 95 12.13 -7.12 3.60
N ALA A 96 13.15 -6.52 4.22
CA ALA A 96 14.16 -5.74 3.52
C ALA A 96 14.74 -6.59 2.37
N VAL A 97 14.31 -6.30 1.14
CA VAL A 97 15.11 -6.59 -0.03
C VAL A 97 16.46 -5.97 0.29
N GLU A 98 17.52 -6.78 0.33
CA GLU A 98 18.87 -6.31 0.65
C GLU A 98 19.40 -5.51 -0.56
N TYR A 99 18.71 -4.42 -0.90
CA TYR A 99 19.29 -3.33 -1.65
C TYR A 99 20.10 -2.50 -0.66
N ASP A 100 21.18 -1.93 -1.16
CA ASP A 100 21.96 -0.98 -0.39
C ASP A 100 21.06 0.22 -0.07
N ASN A 101 20.66 0.34 1.20
CA ASN A 101 19.78 1.41 1.67
C ASN A 101 20.44 2.77 1.47
N ASP A 102 21.76 2.88 1.67
CA ASP A 102 22.48 4.13 1.45
C ASP A 102 22.48 4.49 -0.03
N ALA A 103 22.64 3.49 -0.92
CA ALA A 103 22.54 3.71 -2.36
C ALA A 103 21.11 4.08 -2.81
N TRP A 104 20.09 3.52 -2.18
CA TRP A 104 18.69 3.89 -2.42
C TRP A 104 18.38 5.32 -1.97
N PHE A 105 18.81 5.72 -0.78
CA PHE A 105 18.64 7.11 -0.32
C PHE A 105 19.43 8.10 -1.18
N ALA A 106 20.63 7.72 -1.64
CA ALA A 106 21.39 8.53 -2.59
C ALA A 106 20.65 8.66 -3.93
N PHE A 107 20.08 7.57 -4.44
CA PHE A 107 19.26 7.58 -5.65
C PHE A 107 18.03 8.47 -5.50
N LEU A 108 17.32 8.40 -4.37
CA LEU A 108 16.18 9.26 -4.05
C LEU A 108 16.57 10.75 -4.01
N ALA A 109 17.68 11.08 -3.36
CA ALA A 109 18.17 12.45 -3.27
C ALA A 109 18.56 13.02 -4.64
N GLU A 110 19.17 12.21 -5.51
CA GLU A 110 19.59 12.63 -6.85
C GLU A 110 18.41 12.78 -7.82
N ASN A 111 17.46 11.85 -7.77
CA ASN A 111 16.42 11.74 -8.79
C ASN A 111 15.08 12.33 -8.35
N GLY A 112 14.76 12.30 -7.05
CA GLY A 112 13.51 12.82 -6.51
C GLY A 112 13.35 14.32 -6.73
N VAL A 113 14.43 15.10 -6.60
CA VAL A 113 14.44 16.57 -6.79
C VAL A 113 14.11 17.02 -8.21
N ARG A 114 14.01 16.10 -9.18
CA ARG A 114 13.66 16.41 -10.57
C ARG A 114 12.16 16.61 -10.78
N TRP A 115 11.33 16.16 -9.83
CA TRP A 115 9.93 16.54 -9.81
C TRP A 115 9.78 17.98 -9.34
N ASP A 116 8.83 18.72 -9.92
CA ASP A 116 8.52 20.09 -9.53
C ASP A 116 7.40 20.18 -8.48
N GLY A 117 6.91 19.04 -7.99
CA GLY A 117 5.85 19.03 -6.97
C GLY A 117 4.45 19.32 -7.52
N THR A 118 4.28 19.44 -8.84
CA THR A 118 2.95 19.66 -9.46
C THR A 118 2.31 18.35 -9.89
N GLU A 119 0.97 18.31 -9.90
CA GLU A 119 0.21 17.14 -10.37
C GLU A 119 0.38 16.94 -11.88
N GLU A 120 0.51 18.03 -12.65
CA GLU A 120 0.66 18.00 -14.11
C GLU A 120 1.92 17.25 -14.56
N SER A 121 3.03 17.40 -13.83
CA SER A 121 4.29 16.76 -14.14
C SER A 121 4.43 15.35 -13.53
N TRP A 122 3.52 14.96 -12.63
CA TRP A 122 3.66 13.75 -11.80
C TRP A 122 3.78 12.48 -12.62
N SER A 123 2.87 12.24 -13.57
CA SER A 123 2.89 11.02 -14.39
C SER A 123 4.18 10.89 -15.20
N GLY A 124 4.66 11.99 -15.78
CA GLY A 124 5.90 11.99 -16.56
C GLY A 124 7.13 11.77 -15.67
N PHE A 125 7.14 12.37 -14.48
CA PHE A 125 8.18 12.14 -13.48
C PHE A 125 8.19 10.67 -13.01
N ARG A 126 7.02 10.10 -12.69
CA ARG A 126 6.88 8.70 -12.27
C ARG A 126 7.48 7.73 -13.28
N ASP A 127 7.09 7.85 -14.54
CA ASP A 127 7.57 6.95 -15.60
C ASP A 127 9.08 7.04 -15.77
N TRP A 128 9.62 8.26 -15.78
CA TRP A 128 11.06 8.49 -15.86
C TRP A 128 11.81 7.94 -14.64
N PHE A 129 11.29 8.17 -13.43
CA PHE A 129 11.90 7.74 -12.18
C PHE A 129 11.95 6.20 -12.10
N LEU A 130 10.85 5.53 -12.45
CA LEU A 130 10.78 4.06 -12.47
C LEU A 130 11.72 3.45 -13.51
N TYR A 131 11.88 4.10 -14.67
CA TYR A 131 12.89 3.72 -15.66
C TYR A 131 14.31 3.81 -15.09
N CYS A 132 14.67 4.96 -14.49
CA CYS A 132 15.99 5.15 -13.87
C CYS A 132 16.23 4.19 -12.69
N ALA A 133 15.20 3.93 -11.88
CA ALA A 133 15.28 2.99 -10.77
C ALA A 133 15.52 1.57 -11.26
N THR A 134 14.89 1.17 -12.37
CA THR A 134 15.10 -0.14 -12.97
C THR A 134 16.54 -0.32 -13.46
N GLU A 135 17.08 0.67 -14.16
CA GLU A 135 18.49 0.67 -14.61
C GLU A 135 19.48 0.64 -13.42
N GLY A 136 19.12 1.28 -12.31
CA GLY A 136 19.91 1.30 -11.07
C GLY A 136 19.76 0.08 -10.16
N GLY A 137 18.91 -0.90 -10.51
CA GLY A 137 18.62 -2.06 -9.66
C GLY A 137 17.67 -1.79 -8.48
N PHE A 138 16.99 -0.65 -8.48
CA PHE A 138 16.02 -0.19 -7.47
C PHE A 138 14.57 -0.33 -7.91
N ALA A 139 14.27 -1.18 -8.91
CA ALA A 139 12.91 -1.37 -9.43
C ALA A 139 11.88 -1.68 -8.33
N ILE A 140 12.25 -2.54 -7.38
CA ILE A 140 11.37 -2.96 -6.28
C ILE A 140 11.10 -1.83 -5.29
N PRO A 141 12.10 -1.19 -4.64
CA PRO A 141 11.83 -0.08 -3.72
C PRO A 141 11.16 1.12 -4.40
N ALA A 142 11.45 1.38 -5.68
CA ALA A 142 10.75 2.42 -6.43
C ALA A 142 9.29 2.08 -6.70
N GLY A 143 8.97 0.83 -7.09
CA GLY A 143 7.59 0.37 -7.24
C GLY A 143 6.79 0.56 -5.95
N LEU A 144 7.32 0.08 -4.81
CA LEU A 144 6.68 0.22 -3.50
C LEU A 144 6.46 1.69 -3.10
N LEU A 145 7.45 2.55 -3.34
CA LEU A 145 7.32 3.98 -3.10
C LEU A 145 6.19 4.58 -3.93
N PHE A 146 6.11 4.27 -5.22
CA PHE A 146 5.08 4.84 -6.09
C PHE A 146 3.69 4.26 -5.85
N ASP A 147 3.56 2.98 -5.48
CA ASP A 147 2.29 2.41 -5.04
C ASP A 147 1.78 3.11 -3.78
N TYR A 148 2.69 3.47 -2.87
CA TYR A 148 2.35 4.30 -1.72
C TYR A 148 1.99 5.74 -2.11
N LEU A 149 2.69 6.36 -3.06
CA LEU A 149 2.44 7.76 -3.44
C LEU A 149 1.23 7.96 -4.36
N GLU A 150 0.82 6.94 -5.12
CA GLU A 150 -0.24 7.04 -6.13
C GLU A 150 -1.58 7.59 -5.60
N PRO A 151 -2.17 7.09 -4.49
CA PRO A 151 -3.47 7.56 -4.03
C PRO A 151 -3.46 8.97 -3.40
N ARG A 152 -2.28 9.59 -3.25
CA ARG A 152 -2.09 10.85 -2.52
C ARG A 152 -2.08 12.04 -3.48
N SER A 153 -2.43 13.22 -2.98
CA SER A 153 -2.29 14.46 -3.72
C SER A 153 -0.81 14.85 -3.94
N ALA A 154 -0.51 15.65 -4.97
CA ALA A 154 0.83 16.21 -5.19
C ALA A 154 1.45 16.80 -3.90
N ALA A 155 0.67 17.53 -3.12
CA ALA A 155 1.19 18.18 -1.93
C ALA A 155 1.52 17.18 -0.79
N GLU A 156 0.75 16.10 -0.64
CA GLU A 156 1.10 14.99 0.26
C GLU A 156 2.35 14.24 -0.20
N ARG A 157 2.51 14.05 -1.51
CA ARG A 157 3.71 13.42 -2.07
C ARG A 157 4.97 14.25 -1.80
N VAL A 158 4.89 15.58 -1.92
CA VAL A 158 5.99 16.50 -1.55
C VAL A 158 6.39 16.37 -0.08
N THR A 159 5.41 16.31 0.82
CA THR A 159 5.65 16.08 2.25
C THR A 159 6.36 14.76 2.48
N LEU A 160 5.89 13.68 1.84
CA LEU A 160 6.49 12.36 1.98
C LEU A 160 7.92 12.30 1.43
N PHE A 161 8.20 12.90 0.28
CA PHE A 161 9.58 13.03 -0.22
C PHE A 161 10.50 13.72 0.79
N SER A 162 9.98 14.71 1.52
CA SER A 162 10.75 15.40 2.57
C SER A 162 11.08 14.50 3.76
N GLU A 163 10.22 13.53 4.10
CA GLU A 163 10.50 12.51 5.13
C GLU A 163 11.68 11.60 4.72
N TYR A 164 11.86 11.37 3.42
CA TYR A 164 13.01 10.67 2.85
C TYR A 164 14.24 11.58 2.65
N GLY A 165 14.22 12.83 3.15
CA GLY A 165 15.31 13.79 3.00
C GLY A 165 15.38 14.46 1.63
N VAL A 166 14.38 14.29 0.77
CA VAL A 166 14.32 14.89 -0.56
C VAL A 166 13.51 16.18 -0.50
N THR A 167 14.18 17.31 -0.75
CA THR A 167 13.48 18.60 -0.85
C THR A 167 13.03 18.85 -2.28
N ILE A 168 11.71 18.81 -2.50
CA ILE A 168 11.10 19.12 -3.79
C ILE A 168 10.89 20.64 -3.90
N ALA A 169 11.42 21.24 -4.97
CA ALA A 169 11.24 22.65 -5.24
C ALA A 169 9.86 22.90 -5.86
N VAL A 170 8.89 23.24 -5.00
CA VAL A 170 7.55 23.63 -5.45
C VAL A 170 7.61 25.04 -6.06
N PRO A 171 6.96 25.30 -7.21
CA PRO A 171 6.87 26.62 -7.80
C PRO A 171 6.39 27.69 -6.82
N GLU A 172 7.06 28.84 -6.80
CA GLU A 172 6.80 29.92 -5.82
C GLU A 172 5.33 30.37 -5.80
N HIS A 173 4.67 30.35 -6.96
CA HIS A 173 3.26 30.76 -7.10
C HIS A 173 2.25 29.82 -6.40
N LEU A 174 2.69 28.63 -5.95
CA LEU A 174 1.89 27.67 -5.19
C LEU A 174 2.21 27.71 -3.68
N THR A 175 2.83 28.78 -3.20
CA THR A 175 3.12 28.99 -1.76
C THR A 175 2.19 30.02 -1.14
N ALA A 176 1.96 29.96 0.17
CA ALA A 176 1.11 30.94 0.85
C ALA A 176 1.66 32.38 0.73
N ALA A 177 2.97 32.52 0.58
CA ALA A 177 3.64 33.80 0.35
C ALA A 177 3.30 34.45 -1.01
N ALA A 178 2.90 33.66 -2.01
CA ALA A 178 2.53 34.16 -3.33
C ALA A 178 1.07 34.63 -3.44
N LEU A 179 0.23 34.28 -2.47
CA LEU A 179 -1.15 34.78 -2.40
C LEU A 179 -1.16 36.29 -2.15
N ASP A 180 -2.15 37.00 -2.69
CA ASP A 180 -2.37 38.40 -2.35
C ASP A 180 -2.83 38.56 -0.88
N PRO A 181 -2.73 39.76 -0.27
CA PRO A 181 -3.07 39.94 1.14
C PRO A 181 -4.52 39.59 1.53
N ALA A 182 -5.48 39.63 0.61
CA ALA A 182 -6.86 39.22 0.89
C ALA A 182 -6.96 37.69 0.91
N SER A 183 -6.37 36.99 -0.07
CA SER A 183 -6.30 35.53 -0.10
C SER A 183 -5.49 34.96 1.07
N GLN A 184 -4.41 35.62 1.50
CA GLN A 184 -3.67 35.24 2.71
C GLN A 184 -4.52 35.36 3.98
N ARG A 185 -5.36 36.40 4.09
CA ARG A 185 -6.29 36.55 5.21
C ARG A 185 -7.39 35.51 5.17
N LEU A 186 -7.91 35.21 3.98
CA LEU A 186 -8.89 34.15 3.79
C LEU A 186 -8.30 32.79 4.20
N MET A 187 -7.07 32.48 3.78
CA MET A 187 -6.31 31.31 4.22
C MET A 187 -6.20 31.26 5.74
N ALA A 188 -5.78 32.36 6.38
CA ALA A 188 -5.61 32.43 7.83
C ALA A 188 -6.94 32.24 8.58
N ASN A 189 -8.03 32.82 8.08
CA ASN A 189 -9.37 32.65 8.65
C ASN A 189 -9.86 31.21 8.49
N LEU A 190 -9.71 30.61 7.30
CA LEU A 190 -10.09 29.22 7.05
C LEU A 190 -9.35 28.24 7.96
N LEU A 191 -8.06 28.47 8.22
CA LEU A 191 -7.29 27.65 9.16
C LEU A 191 -7.75 27.83 10.61
N ALA A 192 -8.18 29.04 10.99
CA ALA A 192 -8.69 29.33 12.33
C ALA A 192 -10.11 28.79 12.55
N GLU A 193 -10.96 28.82 11.52
CA GLU A 193 -12.35 28.41 11.58
C GLU A 193 -12.54 26.92 11.28
N ASN A 194 -11.67 26.32 10.46
CA ASN A 194 -11.73 24.92 10.04
C ASN A 194 -10.37 24.23 10.29
N PRO A 195 -10.17 23.60 11.47
CA PRO A 195 -8.90 22.94 11.79
C PRO A 195 -8.57 21.77 10.84
N GLU A 196 -9.59 21.12 10.25
CA GLU A 196 -9.43 20.11 9.19
C GLU A 196 -8.74 20.68 7.93
N PHE A 197 -8.89 21.98 7.67
CA PHE A 197 -8.20 22.64 6.57
C PHE A 197 -6.69 22.72 6.82
N ALA A 198 -6.26 22.74 8.08
CA ALA A 198 -4.83 22.70 8.42
C ALA A 198 -4.18 21.34 8.15
N GLU A 199 -4.97 20.27 8.06
CA GLU A 199 -4.51 18.93 7.68
C GLU A 199 -4.20 18.85 6.18
N ILE A 200 -4.73 19.79 5.39
CA ILE A 200 -4.42 19.92 3.97
C ILE A 200 -3.03 20.57 3.83
N PRO A 201 -2.10 20.00 3.05
CA PRO A 201 -0.81 20.62 2.78
C PRO A 201 -0.94 22.02 2.14
N GLU A 202 0.00 22.92 2.44
CA GLU A 202 -0.09 24.34 2.05
C GLU A 202 -0.29 24.56 0.54
N ALA A 203 0.46 23.86 -0.30
CA ALA A 203 0.36 24.01 -1.76
C ALA A 203 -1.05 23.70 -2.28
N ARG A 204 -1.72 22.68 -1.70
CA ARG A 204 -3.09 22.34 -2.07
C ARG A 204 -4.08 23.40 -1.58
N ARG A 205 -3.88 23.96 -0.39
CA ARG A 205 -4.71 25.06 0.11
C ARG A 205 -4.57 26.30 -0.79
N VAL A 206 -3.36 26.62 -1.22
CA VAL A 206 -3.08 27.74 -2.13
C VAL A 206 -3.77 27.53 -3.46
N GLU A 207 -3.65 26.33 -4.05
CA GLU A 207 -4.35 25.99 -5.29
C GLU A 207 -5.87 26.12 -5.15
N LEU A 208 -6.45 25.59 -4.07
CA LEU A 208 -7.89 25.70 -3.80
C LEU A 208 -8.34 27.17 -3.72
N LEU A 209 -7.58 28.03 -3.06
CA LEU A 209 -7.89 29.46 -3.00
C LEU A 209 -7.76 30.15 -4.35
N LEU A 210 -6.73 29.83 -5.13
CA LEU A 210 -6.57 30.35 -6.49
C LEU A 210 -7.71 29.92 -7.41
N THR A 211 -8.21 28.69 -7.26
CA THR A 211 -9.37 28.21 -8.03
C THR A 211 -10.69 28.88 -7.62
N LEU A 212 -10.85 29.25 -6.35
CA LEU A 212 -12.04 29.96 -5.86
C LEU A 212 -12.11 31.40 -6.38
N ASP A 213 -10.97 32.12 -6.37
CA ASP A 213 -10.88 33.50 -6.88
C ASP A 213 -11.20 33.59 -8.39
N GLN A 214 -10.78 32.57 -9.17
CA GLN A 214 -11.10 32.47 -10.60
C GLN A 214 -12.58 32.15 -10.88
N GLY A 215 -13.27 31.51 -9.93
CA GLY A 215 -14.70 31.21 -10.02
C GLY A 215 -15.62 32.42 -9.81
N GLU A 216 -15.19 33.40 -9.00
CA GLU A 216 -15.96 34.63 -8.74
C GLU A 216 -15.89 35.67 -9.88
N GLN A 217 -14.91 35.56 -10.80
CA GLN A 217 -14.78 36.51 -11.92
C GLN A 217 -15.65 36.19 -13.16
N LEU A 218 -16.42 35.10 -13.15
CA LEU A 218 -17.25 34.65 -14.29
C LEU A 218 -18.78 34.81 -14.08
N THR A 219 -19.23 35.55 -13.08
CA THR A 219 -20.66 35.87 -12.86
C THR A 219 -20.97 37.35 -12.87
#